data_AF-A0A955CG11-F1
#
_entry.id   AF-A0A955CG11-F1
#
_cell.length_a   1.000
_cell.length_b   1.000
_cell.length_c   1.000
_cell.angle_alpha   90.00
_cell.angle_beta   90.00
_cell.angle_gamma   90.00
#
_symmetry.space_group_name_H-M   'P 1'
#
loop_
_entity.id
_entity.type
_entity.pdbx_description
1 polymer ?
#
loop_
_entity_poly.entity_id
_entity_poly.type
_entity_poly.pdbx_seq_one_letter_code
_entity_poly.pdbx_strand_id
1 'polypeptide(L)'
;MSPMCSASRSFAASNARLHRVNLSTRQWCNCYLACLLLSLASAQADAESLTSGKRPLPTPGGDLNASASVAVGNLRCEYLIDPRGIDVVEPRLSWRLAALSPDQRGQRQTGYRILVATRVESLREDRGDLWDSGWVASGQSVNVVYRGAPLHSRQRCFWKVQVRDEAGRASAWSSVASWSMGLLHRRDWTAQWIGAGVEFV
;
A
#
# COMPACT_ATOMS: atom_id res chain seq x y z
N MET A 1 44.32 -11.54 -52.81
CA MET A 1 45.67 -11.96 -52.40
C MET A 1 45.58 -12.72 -51.08
N SER A 2 46.31 -13.83 -50.98
CA SER A 2 46.64 -14.61 -49.75
C SER A 2 48.20 -14.65 -49.67
N PRO A 3 48.89 -15.20 -48.65
CA PRO A 3 48.48 -15.94 -47.42
C PRO A 3 48.66 -15.05 -46.15
N MET A 4 49.04 -15.42 -44.91
CA MET A 4 49.53 -16.63 -44.17
C MET A 4 48.91 -16.59 -42.74
N CYS A 5 48.72 -17.69 -41.98
CA CYS A 5 49.67 -18.50 -41.18
C CYS A 5 50.43 -17.69 -40.08
N SER A 6 50.67 -18.16 -38.84
CA SER A 6 50.63 -19.54 -38.29
C SER A 6 50.30 -19.59 -36.77
N ALA A 7 50.36 -20.78 -36.16
CA ALA A 7 50.12 -21.07 -34.73
C ALA A 7 51.36 -20.79 -33.83
N SER A 8 51.25 -20.73 -32.49
CA SER A 8 51.41 -21.87 -31.54
C SER A 8 51.11 -21.39 -30.10
N ARG A 9 50.34 -22.05 -29.23
CA ARG A 9 50.51 -23.32 -28.45
C ARG A 9 51.58 -23.30 -27.32
N SER A 10 51.18 -23.86 -26.15
CA SER A 10 52.00 -24.37 -25.02
C SER A 10 52.65 -23.35 -24.05
N PHE A 11 52.94 -23.64 -22.76
CA PHE A 11 52.39 -24.58 -21.74
C PHE A 11 52.96 -24.22 -20.32
N ALA A 12 52.62 -24.98 -19.27
CA ALA A 12 53.06 -24.86 -17.85
C ALA A 12 52.43 -23.69 -17.04
N ALA A 13 52.11 -23.75 -15.72
CA ALA A 13 52.56 -24.54 -14.55
C ALA A 13 53.89 -24.03 -13.92
N SER A 14 54.10 -23.96 -12.59
CA SER A 14 53.26 -24.32 -11.42
C SER A 14 53.70 -23.59 -10.12
N ASN A 15 52.79 -23.49 -9.14
CA ASN A 15 52.98 -23.43 -7.67
C ASN A 15 53.93 -22.42 -6.96
N ALA A 16 53.42 -21.98 -5.78
CA ALA A 16 54.16 -21.70 -4.53
C ALA A 16 55.07 -20.43 -4.42
N ARG A 17 55.29 -19.83 -3.23
CA ARG A 17 54.52 -19.79 -1.96
C ARG A 17 55.06 -18.67 -1.04
N LEU A 18 54.21 -17.71 -0.65
CA LEU A 18 54.33 -16.76 0.50
C LEU A 18 55.58 -15.85 0.59
N HIS A 19 55.37 -14.57 0.90
CA HIS A 19 55.72 -14.02 2.24
C HIS A 19 55.04 -12.66 2.50
N ARG A 20 55.05 -12.23 3.78
CA ARG A 20 54.26 -11.13 4.37
C ARG A 20 54.62 -9.72 3.85
N VAL A 21 53.63 -8.82 3.85
CA VAL A 21 53.71 -7.49 4.51
C VAL A 21 52.37 -7.21 5.21
N ASN A 22 52.37 -6.46 6.32
CA ASN A 22 51.16 -6.06 7.06
C ASN A 22 50.38 -4.94 6.36
N LEU A 23 49.05 -4.90 6.57
CA LEU A 23 48.21 -3.74 6.29
C LEU A 23 47.49 -3.32 7.59
N SER A 24 47.81 -2.14 8.12
CA SER A 24 47.22 -1.64 9.37
C SER A 24 46.90 -0.14 9.31
N THR A 25 45.73 0.21 8.78
CA THR A 25 44.97 1.43 9.14
C THR A 25 43.49 1.28 8.73
N ARG A 26 42.66 0.81 9.67
CA ARG A 26 41.21 1.03 9.70
C ARG A 26 40.84 1.39 11.13
N GLN A 27 40.47 2.65 11.39
CA GLN A 27 40.25 3.13 12.76
C GLN A 27 39.07 4.12 12.83
N TRP A 28 37.86 3.58 12.66
CA TRP A 28 36.60 4.23 13.00
C TRP A 28 35.64 3.21 13.62
N CYS A 29 36.02 2.67 14.78
CA CYS A 29 35.12 1.90 15.66
C CYS A 29 34.88 2.74 16.92
N ASN A 30 33.65 3.22 17.11
CA ASN A 30 33.28 4.06 18.26
C ASN A 30 32.53 3.22 19.31
N CYS A 31 33.27 2.56 20.20
CA CYS A 31 32.74 1.78 21.32
C CYS A 31 33.32 2.31 22.63
N TYR A 32 32.50 3.02 23.40
CA TYR A 32 32.88 3.53 24.73
C TYR A 32 32.92 2.42 25.78
N LEU A 33 33.87 2.52 26.74
CA LEU A 33 34.16 1.47 27.70
C LEU A 33 34.72 2.04 29.03
N ALA A 34 33.92 1.96 30.10
CA ALA A 34 34.34 1.98 31.52
C ALA A 34 33.12 1.48 32.35
N CYS A 35 33.16 0.48 33.24
CA CYS A 35 34.14 0.01 34.25
C CYS A 35 34.05 0.70 35.63
N LEU A 36 32.98 0.34 36.37
CA LEU A 36 33.05 -0.44 37.62
C LEU A 36 33.93 0.08 38.77
N LEU A 37 33.26 0.50 39.86
CA LEU A 37 33.76 0.46 41.24
C LEU A 37 32.62 0.03 42.18
N LEU A 38 32.95 -0.68 43.26
CA LEU A 38 31.98 -1.13 44.28
C LEU A 38 31.94 -0.17 45.48
N SER A 39 30.77 -0.07 46.11
CA SER A 39 30.67 0.16 47.56
C SER A 39 29.40 -0.51 48.10
N LEU A 40 29.49 -1.10 49.29
CA LEU A 40 28.36 -1.74 49.99
C LEU A 40 27.85 -0.81 51.08
N ALA A 41 26.53 -0.58 51.10
CA ALA A 41 25.82 0.00 52.24
C ALA A 41 24.39 -0.56 52.29
N SER A 42 23.94 -1.00 53.46
CA SER A 42 22.63 -1.59 53.70
C SER A 42 21.79 -0.70 54.62
N ALA A 43 20.54 -0.43 54.25
CA ALA A 43 19.50 0.10 55.12
C ALA A 43 18.14 -0.46 54.68
N GLN A 44 17.20 -0.63 55.62
CA GLN A 44 15.87 -1.20 55.38
C GLN A 44 14.75 -0.16 55.56
N ALA A 45 13.55 -0.53 55.10
CA ALA A 45 12.27 0.18 55.30
C ALA A 45 12.14 1.50 54.50
N ASP A 46 10.96 1.99 54.13
CA ASP A 46 9.62 1.73 54.69
C ASP A 46 8.63 1.03 53.73
N ALA A 47 7.45 0.70 54.27
CA ALA A 47 6.34 0.08 53.56
C ALA A 47 5.04 0.89 53.74
N GLU A 48 4.52 1.48 52.65
CA GLU A 48 3.23 2.17 52.66
C GLU A 48 2.11 1.40 51.95
N SER A 49 1.08 1.17 52.76
CA SER A 49 -0.33 0.91 52.46
C SER A 49 -0.85 1.06 51.01
N LEU A 50 -1.66 0.07 50.63
CA LEU A 50 -3.02 0.20 50.06
C LEU A 50 -3.55 1.66 49.96
N THR A 51 -4.16 2.15 48.87
CA THR A 51 -5.01 1.44 47.88
C THR A 51 -4.93 2.09 46.48
N SER A 52 -5.08 1.29 45.43
CA SER A 52 -5.79 1.70 44.20
C SER A 52 -6.15 0.46 43.37
N GLY A 53 -7.31 0.47 42.72
CA GLY A 53 -7.80 -0.70 41.99
C GLY A 53 -6.96 -1.01 40.75
N LYS A 54 -6.39 -2.22 40.69
CA LYS A 54 -5.92 -2.80 39.42
C LYS A 54 -7.12 -2.93 38.48
N ARG A 55 -7.31 -1.94 37.59
CA ARG A 55 -8.12 -2.13 36.38
C ARG A 55 -7.61 -3.40 35.68
N PRO A 56 -8.48 -4.34 35.29
CA PRO A 56 -8.07 -5.44 34.44
C PRO A 56 -7.35 -4.87 33.21
N LEU A 57 -6.18 -5.42 32.89
CA LEU A 57 -5.57 -5.17 31.59
C LEU A 57 -6.58 -5.60 30.53
N PRO A 58 -6.82 -4.80 29.46
CA PRO A 58 -7.57 -5.30 28.32
C PRO A 58 -6.76 -6.43 27.70
N THR A 59 -7.13 -7.67 28.01
CA THR A 59 -6.56 -8.84 27.37
C THR A 59 -6.86 -8.72 25.87
N PRO A 60 -5.87 -8.89 24.97
CA PRO A 60 -6.13 -9.04 23.56
C PRO A 60 -6.66 -10.45 23.28
N GLY A 61 -7.74 -10.84 23.98
CA GLY A 61 -8.57 -12.01 23.69
C GLY A 61 -9.47 -11.72 22.49
N GLY A 62 -8.87 -11.25 21.40
CA GLY A 62 -9.53 -11.16 20.11
C GLY A 62 -9.44 -12.52 19.42
N ASP A 63 -10.57 -13.19 19.26
CA ASP A 63 -10.64 -14.44 18.52
C ASP A 63 -10.03 -14.26 17.12
N LEU A 64 -8.89 -14.90 16.86
CA LEU A 64 -8.08 -14.72 15.66
C LEU A 64 -8.76 -15.18 14.35
N ASN A 65 -10.03 -15.59 14.44
CA ASN A 65 -10.85 -16.10 13.36
C ASN A 65 -12.22 -15.38 13.25
N ALA A 66 -12.42 -14.28 14.00
CA ALA A 66 -13.64 -13.48 13.93
C ALA A 66 -13.58 -12.51 12.73
N SER A 67 -14.41 -12.77 11.71
CA SER A 67 -14.67 -11.81 10.62
C SER A 67 -15.29 -10.50 11.13
N ALA A 68 -15.16 -9.43 10.35
CA ALA A 68 -15.80 -8.15 10.66
C ALA A 68 -17.34 -8.25 10.61
N SER A 69 -18.02 -7.32 11.30
CA SER A 69 -19.49 -7.20 11.32
C SER A 69 -20.11 -6.59 10.05
N VAL A 70 -19.30 -6.14 9.08
CA VAL A 70 -19.76 -5.36 7.92
C VAL A 70 -19.31 -5.94 6.58
N ALA A 71 -20.18 -5.80 5.57
CA ALA A 71 -19.84 -5.90 4.15
C ALA A 71 -19.74 -4.50 3.51
N VAL A 72 -19.04 -4.42 2.38
CA VAL A 72 -18.85 -3.18 1.60
C VAL A 72 -19.45 -3.35 0.20
N GLY A 73 -20.30 -2.41 -0.19
CA GLY A 73 -21.00 -2.44 -1.48
C GLY A 73 -21.47 -1.06 -1.97
N ASN A 74 -22.25 -1.04 -3.06
CA ASN A 74 -22.67 0.19 -3.75
C ASN A 74 -21.48 1.12 -4.07
N LEU A 75 -20.39 0.53 -4.59
CA LEU A 75 -19.19 1.26 -5.00
C LEU A 75 -19.53 2.28 -6.09
N ARG A 76 -19.01 3.49 -5.94
CA ARG A 76 -19.21 4.60 -6.87
C ARG A 76 -17.91 5.38 -7.10
N CYS A 77 -17.74 5.84 -8.33
CA CYS A 77 -16.70 6.78 -8.74
C CYS A 77 -17.41 8.03 -9.28
N GLU A 78 -17.06 9.22 -8.79
CA GLU A 78 -17.74 10.47 -9.16
C GLU A 78 -19.29 10.36 -9.08
N TYR A 79 -19.78 9.85 -7.94
CA TYR A 79 -21.19 9.56 -7.64
C TYR A 79 -21.89 8.50 -8.51
N LEU A 80 -21.27 8.04 -9.60
CA LEU A 80 -21.79 7.10 -10.58
C LEU A 80 -21.32 5.66 -10.34
N ILE A 81 -22.06 4.69 -10.89
CA ILE A 81 -21.66 3.27 -10.92
C ILE A 81 -20.96 3.00 -12.25
N ASP A 82 -19.77 2.42 -12.20
CA ASP A 82 -18.93 2.06 -13.36
C ASP A 82 -18.85 3.12 -14.50
N PRO A 83 -18.58 4.40 -14.19
CA PRO A 83 -18.65 5.48 -15.17
C PRO A 83 -17.58 5.38 -16.25
N ARG A 84 -17.94 5.81 -17.47
CA ARG A 84 -17.07 5.76 -18.65
C ARG A 84 -16.83 7.17 -19.19
N GLY A 85 -15.57 7.49 -19.45
CA GLY A 85 -15.16 8.73 -20.11
C GLY A 85 -14.97 9.93 -19.19
N ILE A 86 -14.77 9.73 -17.87
CA ILE A 86 -14.59 10.84 -16.93
C ILE A 86 -13.25 11.56 -17.16
N ASP A 87 -13.23 12.87 -16.92
CA ASP A 87 -12.07 13.76 -17.08
C ASP A 87 -11.44 14.22 -15.75
N VAL A 88 -12.16 14.02 -14.63
CA VAL A 88 -11.64 14.27 -13.26
C VAL A 88 -10.42 13.39 -12.99
N VAL A 89 -9.22 14.00 -13.00
CA VAL A 89 -7.93 13.30 -12.86
C VAL A 89 -7.65 12.76 -11.45
N GLU A 90 -8.33 13.29 -10.43
CA GLU A 90 -8.33 12.78 -9.05
C GLU A 90 -9.74 12.32 -8.65
N PRO A 91 -10.26 11.21 -9.21
CA PRO A 91 -11.65 10.82 -9.04
C PRO A 91 -12.00 10.48 -7.58
N ARG A 92 -13.21 10.85 -7.18
CA ARG A 92 -13.76 10.63 -5.84
C ARG A 92 -14.46 9.28 -5.75
N LEU A 93 -13.92 8.40 -4.92
CA LEU A 93 -14.45 7.07 -4.65
C LEU A 93 -15.38 7.10 -3.43
N SER A 94 -16.47 6.32 -3.48
CA SER A 94 -17.44 6.20 -2.40
C SER A 94 -17.98 4.78 -2.29
N TRP A 95 -18.30 4.34 -1.08
CA TRP A 95 -18.91 3.04 -0.79
C TRP A 95 -19.92 3.13 0.35
N ARG A 96 -20.79 2.13 0.43
CA ARG A 96 -21.74 1.93 1.53
C ARG A 96 -21.35 0.72 2.35
N LEU A 97 -21.48 0.86 3.67
CA LEU A 97 -21.43 -0.26 4.61
C LEU A 97 -22.82 -0.90 4.72
N ALA A 98 -22.85 -2.21 4.93
CA ALA A 98 -24.02 -2.96 5.37
C ALA A 98 -23.60 -3.88 6.51
N ALA A 99 -24.41 -4.00 7.56
CA ALA A 99 -24.20 -5.02 8.60
C ALA A 99 -24.44 -6.41 7.99
N LEU A 100 -23.65 -7.41 8.41
CA LEU A 100 -23.81 -8.80 7.95
C LEU A 100 -25.05 -9.48 8.54
N SER A 101 -25.58 -8.98 9.66
CA SER A 101 -26.74 -9.56 10.35
C SER A 101 -27.79 -8.47 10.65
N PRO A 102 -29.10 -8.67 10.34
CA PRO A 102 -30.11 -7.60 10.43
C PRO A 102 -30.43 -7.08 11.84
N ASP A 103 -29.97 -7.79 12.87
CA ASP A 103 -30.08 -7.47 14.30
C ASP A 103 -28.95 -6.54 14.80
N GLN A 104 -27.78 -6.57 14.16
CA GLN A 104 -26.61 -5.80 14.61
C GLN A 104 -26.82 -4.29 14.50
N ARG A 105 -26.34 -3.54 15.50
CA ARG A 105 -26.42 -2.08 15.57
C ARG A 105 -25.06 -1.48 15.95
N GLY A 106 -24.87 -0.20 15.62
CA GLY A 106 -23.65 0.55 15.97
C GLY A 106 -22.46 0.35 15.02
N GLN A 107 -22.66 -0.35 13.90
CA GLN A 107 -21.61 -0.65 12.93
C GLN A 107 -21.01 0.63 12.34
N ARG A 108 -19.68 0.72 12.35
CA ARG A 108 -18.94 1.84 11.75
C ARG A 108 -17.63 1.32 11.19
N GLN A 109 -17.10 1.96 10.14
CA GLN A 109 -15.70 1.74 9.81
C GLN A 109 -14.77 2.54 10.73
N THR A 110 -13.64 1.96 11.09
CA THR A 110 -12.52 2.62 11.80
C THR A 110 -11.34 2.91 10.85
N GLY A 111 -11.32 2.30 9.67
CA GLY A 111 -10.37 2.58 8.61
C GLY A 111 -10.71 1.84 7.32
N TYR A 112 -9.98 2.15 6.24
CA TYR A 112 -10.16 1.53 4.93
C TYR A 112 -8.83 1.22 4.24
N ARG A 113 -8.87 0.34 3.24
CA ARG A 113 -7.84 0.14 2.23
C ARG A 113 -8.48 0.03 0.86
N ILE A 114 -7.98 0.81 -0.09
CA ILE A 114 -8.41 0.84 -1.50
C ILE A 114 -7.26 0.28 -2.34
N LEU A 115 -7.59 -0.61 -3.28
CA LEU A 115 -6.68 -1.03 -4.35
C LEU A 115 -7.25 -0.58 -5.69
N VAL A 116 -6.42 0.00 -6.55
CA VAL A 116 -6.74 0.41 -7.93
C VAL A 116 -5.70 -0.15 -8.89
N ALA A 117 -6.15 -0.71 -10.01
CA ALA A 117 -5.33 -1.45 -10.97
C ALA A 117 -5.75 -1.18 -12.42
N THR A 118 -4.85 -1.41 -13.37
CA THR A 118 -5.17 -1.44 -14.81
C THR A 118 -5.88 -2.73 -15.24
N ARG A 119 -5.86 -3.78 -14.40
CA ARG A 119 -6.44 -5.11 -14.70
C ARG A 119 -7.20 -5.68 -13.49
N VAL A 120 -8.24 -6.49 -13.75
CA VAL A 120 -9.00 -7.19 -12.69
C VAL A 120 -8.13 -8.27 -12.04
N GLU A 121 -7.22 -8.85 -12.82
CA GLU A 121 -6.31 -9.92 -12.41
C GLU A 121 -5.35 -9.43 -11.31
N SER A 122 -4.78 -8.22 -11.42
CA SER A 122 -4.00 -7.59 -10.35
C SER A 122 -4.76 -7.56 -9.03
N LEU A 123 -6.06 -7.21 -9.06
CA LEU A 123 -6.93 -7.13 -7.88
C LEU A 123 -7.37 -8.49 -7.34
N ARG A 124 -7.32 -9.57 -8.13
CA ARG A 124 -7.49 -10.94 -7.62
C ARG A 124 -6.27 -11.40 -6.81
N GLU A 125 -5.10 -10.83 -7.10
CA GLU A 125 -3.83 -11.08 -6.43
C GLU A 125 -3.47 -9.99 -5.39
N ASP A 126 -4.46 -9.21 -4.93
CA ASP A 126 -4.34 -8.12 -3.95
C ASP A 126 -3.29 -7.03 -4.28
N ARG A 127 -2.98 -6.83 -5.58
CA ARG A 127 -2.11 -5.75 -6.06
C ARG A 127 -2.91 -4.63 -6.73
N GLY A 128 -2.67 -3.39 -6.31
CA GLY A 128 -3.10 -2.19 -7.01
C GLY A 128 -1.93 -1.54 -7.74
N ASP A 129 -1.78 -1.82 -9.04
CA ASP A 129 -0.69 -1.24 -9.86
C ASP A 129 -0.83 0.26 -10.16
N LEU A 130 -1.99 0.85 -9.87
CA LEU A 130 -2.23 2.29 -9.94
C LEU A 130 -2.27 2.93 -8.55
N TRP A 131 -2.88 2.26 -7.57
CA TRP A 131 -2.92 2.73 -6.18
C TRP A 131 -3.10 1.58 -5.19
N ASP A 132 -2.35 1.63 -4.10
CA ASP A 132 -2.71 1.02 -2.83
C ASP A 132 -2.70 2.14 -1.78
N SER A 133 -3.82 2.38 -1.11
CA SER A 133 -3.88 3.42 -0.07
C SER A 133 -3.14 3.02 1.21
N GLY A 134 -2.76 1.75 1.34
CA GLY A 134 -2.48 1.14 2.65
C GLY A 134 -3.71 1.18 3.56
N TRP A 135 -3.52 0.89 4.84
CA TRP A 135 -4.57 1.05 5.85
C TRP A 135 -4.65 2.50 6.32
N VAL A 136 -5.69 3.21 5.90
CA VAL A 136 -5.99 4.59 6.34
C VAL A 136 -6.96 4.55 7.53
N ALA A 137 -6.55 5.09 8.68
CA ALA A 137 -7.42 5.23 9.85
C ALA A 137 -8.39 6.41 9.65
N SER A 138 -9.64 6.12 9.26
CA SER A 138 -10.67 7.13 9.00
C SER A 138 -12.07 6.53 8.96
N GLY A 139 -13.06 7.31 9.41
CA GLY A 139 -14.48 7.00 9.25
C GLY A 139 -15.05 7.31 7.85
N GLN A 140 -14.32 8.01 6.98
CA GLN A 140 -14.83 8.53 5.71
C GLN A 140 -15.03 7.45 4.64
N SER A 141 -16.29 7.20 4.23
CA SER A 141 -16.65 6.24 3.15
C SER A 141 -17.17 6.91 1.88
N VAL A 142 -17.19 8.25 1.84
CA VAL A 142 -17.74 9.06 0.75
C VAL A 142 -16.70 10.09 0.32
N ASN A 143 -16.62 10.33 -0.98
CA ASN A 143 -15.69 11.29 -1.60
C ASN A 143 -14.22 11.12 -1.19
N VAL A 144 -13.76 9.88 -1.03
CA VAL A 144 -12.34 9.58 -0.84
C VAL A 144 -11.62 9.80 -2.17
N VAL A 145 -10.84 10.88 -2.23
CA VAL A 145 -10.11 11.29 -3.44
C VAL A 145 -9.01 10.27 -3.75
N TYR A 146 -8.91 9.86 -5.01
CA TYR A 146 -7.82 9.04 -5.53
C TYR A 146 -6.45 9.73 -5.34
N ARG A 147 -5.48 9.03 -4.75
CA ARG A 147 -4.09 9.52 -4.52
C ARG A 147 -3.03 8.55 -5.06
N GLY A 148 -3.32 7.89 -6.18
CA GLY A 148 -2.41 6.95 -6.84
C GLY A 148 -1.54 7.59 -7.93
N ALA A 149 -0.98 6.74 -8.79
CA ALA A 149 -0.25 7.14 -9.98
C ALA A 149 -1.13 7.97 -10.94
N PRO A 150 -0.55 8.93 -11.71
CA PRO A 150 -1.31 9.75 -12.65
C PRO A 150 -2.16 8.93 -13.63
N LEU A 151 -3.38 9.40 -13.88
CA LEU A 151 -4.33 8.78 -14.81
C LEU A 151 -4.19 9.35 -16.22
N HIS A 152 -4.36 8.50 -17.23
CA HIS A 152 -4.13 8.82 -18.64
C HIS A 152 -5.42 8.74 -19.46
N SER A 153 -5.47 9.47 -20.58
CA SER A 153 -6.61 9.45 -21.51
C SER A 153 -6.91 8.04 -22.00
N ARG A 154 -8.21 7.68 -22.09
CA ARG A 154 -8.74 6.36 -22.43
C ARG A 154 -8.39 5.21 -21.46
N GLN A 155 -7.63 5.46 -20.38
CA GLN A 155 -7.25 4.43 -19.41
C GLN A 155 -8.49 3.86 -18.70
N ARG A 156 -8.58 2.53 -18.62
CA ARG A 156 -9.55 1.85 -17.74
C ARG A 156 -8.88 1.57 -16.39
N CYS A 157 -9.61 1.85 -15.32
CA CYS A 157 -9.19 1.55 -13.95
C CYS A 157 -10.21 0.61 -13.32
N PHE A 158 -9.72 -0.41 -12.63
CA PHE A 158 -10.53 -1.28 -11.79
C PHE A 158 -10.16 -1.01 -10.33
N TRP A 159 -11.10 -1.14 -9.41
CA TRP A 159 -10.84 -0.93 -7.99
C TRP A 159 -11.69 -1.81 -7.09
N LYS A 160 -11.20 -2.01 -5.87
CA LYS A 160 -11.95 -2.62 -4.77
C LYS A 160 -11.54 -1.98 -3.44
N VAL A 161 -12.40 -2.10 -2.45
CA VAL A 161 -12.19 -1.55 -1.11
C VAL A 161 -12.50 -2.58 -0.02
N GLN A 162 -11.74 -2.54 1.05
CA GLN A 162 -11.96 -3.27 2.30
C GLN A 162 -11.92 -2.26 3.45
N VAL A 163 -12.68 -2.51 4.51
CA VAL A 163 -12.73 -1.65 5.70
C VAL A 163 -12.33 -2.43 6.96
N ARG A 164 -12.09 -1.70 8.05
CA ARG A 164 -12.07 -2.23 9.42
C ARG A 164 -13.33 -1.81 10.15
N ASP A 165 -13.97 -2.72 10.88
CA ASP A 165 -15.18 -2.43 11.67
C ASP A 165 -14.89 -1.71 13.00
N GLU A 166 -15.92 -1.58 13.84
CA GLU A 166 -15.86 -1.02 15.20
C GLU A 166 -14.87 -1.72 16.14
N ALA A 167 -14.51 -2.98 15.88
CA ALA A 167 -13.56 -3.80 16.63
C ALA A 167 -12.20 -3.89 15.93
N GLY A 168 -12.00 -3.17 14.81
CA GLY A 168 -10.75 -3.14 14.04
C GLY A 168 -10.56 -4.32 13.08
N ARG A 169 -11.56 -5.20 12.91
CA ARG A 169 -11.49 -6.43 12.09
C ARG A 169 -11.69 -6.11 10.61
N ALA A 170 -10.93 -6.75 9.72
CA ALA A 170 -10.97 -6.49 8.28
C ALA A 170 -12.16 -7.19 7.57
N SER A 171 -12.81 -6.50 6.64
CA SER A 171 -14.19 -6.78 6.20
C SER A 171 -14.40 -7.73 5.01
N ALA A 172 -13.42 -8.56 4.65
CA ALA A 172 -13.27 -9.09 3.28
C ALA A 172 -13.24 -7.97 2.21
N TRP A 173 -13.00 -8.31 0.95
CA TRP A 173 -12.99 -7.33 -0.14
C TRP A 173 -14.38 -7.12 -0.72
N SER A 174 -14.68 -5.89 -1.14
CA SER A 174 -15.84 -5.61 -2.00
C SER A 174 -15.76 -6.38 -3.32
N SER A 175 -16.87 -6.43 -4.06
CA SER A 175 -16.82 -6.67 -5.50
C SER A 175 -15.89 -5.66 -6.18
N VAL A 176 -15.27 -6.06 -7.29
CA VAL A 176 -14.49 -5.14 -8.14
C VAL A 176 -15.47 -4.23 -8.88
N ALA A 177 -15.25 -2.92 -8.78
CA ALA A 177 -15.89 -1.89 -9.59
C ALA A 177 -14.84 -1.24 -10.52
N SER A 178 -15.25 -0.29 -11.35
CA SER A 178 -14.39 0.31 -12.37
C SER A 178 -14.70 1.78 -12.64
N TRP A 179 -13.84 2.39 -13.45
CA TRP A 179 -14.17 3.55 -14.28
C TRP A 179 -13.28 3.56 -15.53
N SER A 180 -13.55 4.45 -16.49
CA SER A 180 -12.57 4.77 -17.53
C SER A 180 -12.43 6.27 -17.75
N MET A 181 -11.22 6.71 -18.05
CA MET A 181 -10.92 8.11 -18.38
C MET A 181 -11.41 8.46 -19.79
N GLY A 182 -11.75 9.74 -19.99
CA GLY A 182 -12.06 10.34 -21.28
C GLY A 182 -10.81 10.75 -22.05
N LEU A 183 -10.86 11.92 -22.69
CA LEU A 183 -9.70 12.58 -23.29
C LEU A 183 -9.27 13.74 -22.39
N LEU A 184 -8.18 13.57 -21.65
CA LEU A 184 -7.70 14.53 -20.64
C LEU A 184 -6.97 15.73 -21.27
N HIS A 185 -6.56 15.63 -22.53
CA HIS A 185 -5.91 16.72 -23.25
C HIS A 185 -6.47 16.89 -24.66
N ARG A 186 -6.53 18.15 -25.13
CA ARG A 186 -6.96 18.49 -26.50
C ARG A 186 -6.16 17.77 -27.59
N ARG A 187 -4.88 17.48 -27.35
CA ARG A 187 -3.99 16.72 -28.26
C ARG A 187 -4.40 15.25 -28.45
N ASP A 188 -5.20 14.69 -27.56
CA ASP A 188 -5.63 13.30 -27.62
C ASP A 188 -6.83 13.10 -28.56
N TRP A 189 -7.47 14.20 -28.98
CA TRP A 189 -8.52 14.26 -30.00
C TRP A 189 -7.90 14.53 -31.37
N THR A 190 -8.06 13.58 -32.28
CA THR A 190 -7.42 13.56 -33.62
C THR A 190 -8.43 13.64 -34.77
N ALA A 191 -9.70 13.90 -34.47
CA ALA A 191 -10.74 14.09 -35.47
C ALA A 191 -10.73 15.54 -36.00
N GLN A 192 -11.71 15.88 -36.84
CA GLN A 192 -11.99 17.25 -37.24
C GLN A 192 -13.48 17.53 -37.00
N TRP A 193 -13.82 18.80 -36.75
CA TRP A 193 -15.22 19.22 -36.71
C TRP A 193 -15.73 19.30 -38.15
N ILE A 194 -16.80 18.58 -38.43
CA ILE A 194 -17.50 18.59 -39.73
C ILE A 194 -18.86 19.24 -39.57
N GLY A 195 -19.34 19.89 -40.62
CA GLY A 195 -20.68 20.47 -40.69
C GLY A 195 -21.19 20.42 -42.13
N ALA A 196 -22.51 20.36 -42.29
CA ALA A 196 -23.13 20.60 -43.59
C ALA A 196 -22.97 22.09 -43.94
N GLY A 197 -22.46 22.39 -45.13
CA GLY A 197 -22.39 23.77 -45.61
C GLY A 197 -23.79 24.32 -45.84
N VAL A 198 -24.15 25.36 -45.10
CA VAL A 198 -25.37 26.14 -45.34
C VAL A 198 -24.93 27.50 -45.86
N GLU A 199 -25.03 27.69 -47.17
CA GLU A 199 -24.90 29.02 -47.76
C GLU A 199 -26.16 29.81 -47.43
N PHE A 200 -25.99 30.88 -46.64
CA PHE A 200 -27.04 31.87 -46.43
C PHE A 200 -26.99 32.86 -47.60
N VAL A 201 -28.05 32.85 -48.41
CA VAL A 201 -28.30 33.76 -49.54
C VAL A 201 -29.32 34.81 -49.11
#